data_AF-A0A9E6MEK9-F1
#
_entry.id   AF-A0A9E6MEK9-F1
#
_cell.length_a   1.000
_cell.length_b   1.000
_cell.length_c   1.000
_cell.angle_alpha   90.00
_cell.angle_beta   90.00
_cell.angle_gamma   90.00
#
_symmetry.space_group_name_H-M   'P 1'
#
loop_
_entity.id
_entity.type
_entity.pdbx_description
1 polymer ?
#
loop_
_entity_poly.entity_id
_entity_poly.type
_entity_poly.pdbx_seq_one_letter_code
_entity_poly.pdbx_strand_id
1 'polypeptide(L)'
;MKLSKRLSLRTKQLLRHMTPRHVVRSRITRSTLRRFAEKVGLVYFGYVDQRDDDHRLVRGHTVSSTHADNHYCVGSIRGYDVVLVARNDTIRAKHSQTYERCHWLIATVDLHTRYELPHFYIGHGSRRSAFEASFEQLIPLQIGTFGTYPHDFTSNYTVYGMASHALEIEQIIVPGVAGVIASHFRSASIEIEDNCLYLYIESQHPSEEVLEKLISNALWLADTLDTALAPRLDESPSPYAA
;
A
#
# COMPACT_ATOMS: atom_id res chain seq x y z
N MET A 1 34.54 25.95 -18.35
CA MET A 1 34.07 26.34 -16.99
C MET A 1 32.69 25.82 -16.55
N LYS A 2 31.89 25.11 -17.38
CA LYS A 2 30.53 24.63 -17.01
C LYS A 2 30.44 23.14 -16.57
N LEU A 3 31.41 22.28 -16.92
CA LEU A 3 31.41 20.86 -16.54
C LEU A 3 31.74 20.61 -15.05
N SER A 4 32.71 21.34 -14.47
CA SER A 4 33.15 21.10 -13.08
C SER A 4 32.08 21.45 -12.05
N LYS A 5 31.25 22.47 -12.31
CA LYS A 5 30.14 22.85 -11.43
C LYS A 5 29.06 21.76 -11.35
N ARG A 6 28.72 21.10 -12.47
CA ARG A 6 27.72 20.00 -12.50
C ARG A 6 28.19 18.74 -11.78
N LEU A 7 29.46 18.36 -11.94
CA LEU A 7 30.08 17.26 -11.19
C LEU A 7 30.11 17.55 -9.69
N SER A 8 30.44 18.78 -9.28
CA SER A 8 30.47 19.18 -7.86
C SER A 8 29.10 19.18 -7.17
N LEU A 9 28.02 19.41 -7.92
CA LEU A 9 26.66 19.41 -7.38
C LEU A 9 26.14 17.97 -7.15
N ARG A 10 26.45 17.04 -8.07
CA ARG A 10 26.14 15.61 -7.91
C ARG A 10 26.94 14.98 -6.75
N THR A 11 28.22 15.31 -6.61
CA THR A 11 29.02 14.83 -5.46
C THR A 11 28.57 15.46 -4.14
N LYS A 12 28.19 16.74 -4.11
CA LYS A 12 27.61 17.36 -2.90
C LYS A 12 26.24 16.78 -2.51
N GLN A 13 25.42 16.35 -3.48
CA GLN A 13 24.17 15.63 -3.20
C GLN A 13 24.42 14.22 -2.67
N LEU A 14 25.37 13.47 -3.23
CA LEU A 14 25.78 12.15 -2.73
C LEU A 14 26.39 12.23 -1.31
N LEU A 15 27.22 13.24 -1.05
CA LEU A 15 27.85 13.44 0.26
C LEU A 15 26.87 13.93 1.34
N ARG A 16 25.80 14.66 0.97
CA ARG A 16 24.70 15.02 1.90
C ARG A 16 23.93 13.81 2.42
N HIS A 17 23.96 12.69 1.70
CA HIS A 17 23.33 11.43 2.10
C HIS A 17 24.24 10.51 2.93
N MET A 18 25.52 10.85 3.12
CA MET A 18 26.47 10.09 3.95
C MET A 18 26.79 10.81 5.26
N THR A 19 25.80 11.47 5.87
CA THR A 19 25.97 11.93 7.26
C THR A 19 25.97 10.71 8.17
N PRO A 20 26.82 10.64 9.22
CA PRO A 20 26.86 9.52 10.15
C PRO A 20 25.48 9.16 10.73
N ARG A 21 24.64 10.19 10.96
CA ARG A 21 23.26 10.02 11.42
C ARG A 21 22.39 9.25 10.43
N HIS A 22 22.50 9.53 9.13
CA HIS A 22 21.73 8.81 8.11
C HIS A 22 22.19 7.36 8.00
N VAL A 23 23.50 7.12 7.98
CA VAL A 23 24.08 5.76 7.93
C VAL A 23 23.64 4.93 9.13
N VAL A 24 23.69 5.51 10.34
CA VAL A 24 23.22 4.85 11.56
C VAL A 24 21.73 4.55 11.48
N ARG A 25 20.89 5.50 11.05
CA ARG A 25 19.45 5.28 10.90
C ARG A 25 19.14 4.18 9.88
N SER A 26 19.78 4.17 8.72
CA SER A 26 19.60 3.11 7.72
C SER A 26 20.03 1.74 8.23
N ARG A 27 21.10 1.66 9.03
CA ARG A 27 21.51 0.42 9.70
C ARG A 27 20.49 -0.05 10.72
N ILE A 28 19.95 0.88 11.52
CA ILE A 28 18.87 0.59 12.48
C ILE A 28 17.64 0.09 11.73
N THR A 29 17.18 0.80 10.69
CA THR A 29 16.03 0.40 9.87
C THR A 29 16.20 -1.00 9.28
N ARG A 30 17.38 -1.31 8.70
CA ARG A 30 17.71 -2.65 8.22
C ARG A 30 17.59 -3.70 9.34
N SER A 31 18.15 -3.41 10.51
CA SER A 31 18.11 -4.32 11.65
C SER A 31 16.68 -4.53 12.17
N THR A 32 15.87 -3.48 12.23
CA THR A 32 14.47 -3.53 12.67
C THR A 32 13.64 -4.38 11.71
N LEU A 33 13.74 -4.12 10.41
CA LEU A 33 13.00 -4.89 9.39
C LEU A 33 13.42 -6.35 9.36
N ARG A 34 14.71 -6.66 9.43
CA ARG A 34 15.20 -8.04 9.50
C ARG A 34 14.66 -8.76 10.73
N ARG A 35 14.78 -8.15 11.92
CA ARG A 35 14.29 -8.74 13.17
C ARG A 35 12.78 -8.96 13.13
N PHE A 36 12.04 -8.00 12.59
CA PHE A 36 10.60 -8.12 12.41
C PHE A 36 10.27 -9.29 11.48
N ALA A 37 10.91 -9.38 10.31
CA ALA A 37 10.70 -10.47 9.37
C ALA A 37 10.94 -11.84 10.04
N GLU A 38 12.06 -12.00 10.75
CA GLU A 38 12.37 -13.21 11.51
C GLU A 38 11.30 -13.53 12.57
N LYS A 39 10.81 -12.51 13.29
CA LYS A 39 9.78 -12.65 14.33
C LYS A 39 8.45 -13.14 13.77
N VAL A 40 8.04 -12.66 12.59
CA VAL A 40 6.74 -13.01 11.98
C VAL A 40 6.82 -14.14 10.96
N GLY A 41 8.00 -14.73 10.77
CA GLY A 41 8.19 -15.86 9.85
C GLY A 41 8.35 -15.48 8.37
N LEU A 42 8.68 -14.22 8.07
CA LEU A 42 8.97 -13.77 6.71
C LEU A 42 10.46 -13.95 6.38
N VAL A 43 10.75 -14.30 5.13
CA VAL A 43 12.12 -14.38 4.60
C VAL A 43 12.58 -13.00 4.17
N TYR A 44 13.72 -12.54 4.72
CA TYR A 44 14.28 -11.22 4.44
C TYR A 44 15.35 -11.27 3.33
N PHE A 45 15.08 -10.64 2.20
CA PHE A 45 16.00 -10.58 1.05
C PHE A 45 16.82 -9.28 1.01
N GLY A 46 16.32 -8.20 1.61
CA GLY A 46 17.03 -6.92 1.57
C GLY A 46 16.74 -6.14 0.29
N TYR A 47 17.77 -5.78 -0.48
CA TYR A 47 17.57 -5.06 -1.75
C TYR A 47 17.22 -6.07 -2.83
N VAL A 48 16.26 -5.72 -3.69
CA VAL A 48 15.88 -6.53 -4.84
C VAL A 48 15.77 -5.62 -6.06
N ASP A 49 16.40 -6.02 -7.16
CA ASP A 49 16.33 -5.30 -8.43
C ASP A 49 15.05 -5.73 -9.16
N GLN A 50 14.17 -4.77 -9.44
CA GLN A 50 12.89 -5.00 -10.13
C GLN A 50 13.05 -5.52 -11.57
N ARG A 51 14.25 -5.46 -12.14
CA ARG A 51 14.56 -6.01 -13.47
C ARG A 51 14.92 -7.48 -13.42
N ASP A 52 15.03 -8.05 -12.22
CA ASP A 52 15.30 -9.46 -12.00
C ASP A 52 13.97 -10.22 -11.88
N ASP A 53 13.80 -11.27 -12.68
CA ASP A 53 12.55 -12.04 -12.76
C ASP A 53 12.35 -13.00 -11.57
N ASP A 54 13.35 -13.13 -10.69
CA ASP A 54 13.38 -14.09 -9.58
C ASP A 54 12.47 -13.73 -8.39
N HIS A 55 11.70 -12.64 -8.47
CA HIS A 55 10.80 -12.21 -7.39
C HIS A 55 9.53 -11.54 -7.91
N ARG A 56 8.46 -11.62 -7.12
CA ARG A 56 7.19 -10.95 -7.45
C ARG A 56 7.31 -9.44 -7.26
N LEU A 57 7.03 -8.70 -8.34
CA LEU A 57 6.95 -7.24 -8.32
C LEU A 57 5.71 -6.75 -7.55
N VAL A 58 5.91 -5.78 -6.67
CA VAL A 58 4.83 -5.07 -5.96
C VAL A 58 4.28 -3.98 -6.89
N ARG A 59 3.15 -4.26 -7.56
CA ARG A 59 2.66 -3.46 -8.70
C ARG A 59 1.80 -2.25 -8.40
N GLY A 60 1.13 -2.19 -7.24
CA GLY A 60 0.12 -1.17 -6.96
C GLY A 60 0.61 0.28 -7.05
N HIS A 61 -0.26 1.26 -6.82
CA HIS A 61 -0.18 2.66 -7.30
C HIS A 61 1.16 3.42 -7.13
N THR A 62 2.04 2.97 -6.26
CA THR A 62 3.37 3.56 -6.06
C THR A 62 4.40 3.11 -7.11
N VAL A 63 4.03 2.29 -8.09
CA VAL A 63 4.94 1.90 -9.17
C VAL A 63 5.24 3.07 -10.09
N SER A 64 6.52 3.29 -10.34
CA SER A 64 7.00 4.29 -11.28
C SER A 64 8.30 3.84 -11.96
N SER A 65 8.75 4.56 -12.98
CA SER A 65 10.07 4.28 -13.59
C SER A 65 11.27 4.59 -12.69
N THR A 66 11.06 5.26 -11.56
CA THR A 66 12.13 5.80 -10.68
C THR A 66 12.15 5.20 -9.28
N HIS A 67 11.17 4.36 -8.95
CA HIS A 67 11.09 3.79 -7.60
C HIS A 67 12.19 2.77 -7.34
N ALA A 68 12.60 2.66 -6.08
CA ALA A 68 13.57 1.68 -5.61
C ALA A 68 13.04 0.92 -4.40
N ASP A 69 12.94 -0.39 -4.55
CA ASP A 69 12.46 -1.31 -3.53
C ASP A 69 13.60 -1.84 -2.67
N ASN A 70 13.42 -1.73 -1.37
CA ASN A 70 14.39 -2.14 -0.36
C ASN A 70 13.70 -2.93 0.73
N HIS A 71 14.49 -3.73 1.44
CA HIS A 71 14.04 -4.53 2.57
C HIS A 71 12.85 -5.45 2.21
N TYR A 72 12.90 -6.03 1.02
CA TYR A 72 11.91 -6.99 0.55
C TYR A 72 11.85 -8.18 1.51
N CYS A 73 10.65 -8.45 2.00
CA CYS A 73 10.33 -9.61 2.83
C CYS A 73 9.13 -10.33 2.23
N VAL A 74 9.15 -11.66 2.20
CA VAL A 74 8.03 -12.46 1.70
C VAL A 74 7.87 -13.73 2.54
N GLY A 75 6.64 -14.19 2.66
CA GLY A 75 6.28 -15.44 3.36
C GLY A 75 4.79 -15.47 3.63
N SER A 76 4.35 -16.44 4.42
CA SER A 76 2.93 -16.62 4.72
C SER A 76 2.65 -16.35 6.20
N ILE A 77 1.64 -15.53 6.50
CA ILE A 77 1.21 -15.22 7.87
C ILE A 77 -0.28 -15.53 7.99
N ARG A 78 -0.67 -16.36 8.97
CA ARG A 78 -2.07 -16.78 9.19
C ARG A 78 -2.74 -17.36 7.93
N GLY A 79 -1.96 -18.02 7.07
CA GLY A 79 -2.45 -18.63 5.83
C GLY A 79 -2.51 -17.68 4.62
N TYR A 80 -2.22 -16.39 4.80
CA TYR A 80 -2.12 -15.43 3.70
C TYR A 80 -0.69 -15.27 3.22
N ASP A 81 -0.49 -15.16 1.91
CA ASP A 81 0.79 -14.78 1.35
C ASP A 81 0.99 -13.27 1.44
N VAL A 82 2.11 -12.87 2.05
CA VAL A 82 2.41 -11.50 2.43
C VAL A 82 3.75 -11.08 1.86
N VAL A 83 3.79 -9.91 1.22
CA VAL A 83 5.03 -9.21 0.88
C VAL A 83 5.10 -7.90 1.66
N LEU A 84 6.27 -7.58 2.18
CA LEU A 84 6.55 -6.31 2.82
C LEU A 84 7.76 -5.67 2.15
N VAL A 85 7.63 -4.41 1.75
CA VAL A 85 8.71 -3.67 1.07
C VAL A 85 8.76 -2.21 1.52
N ALA A 86 9.97 -1.68 1.61
CA ALA A 86 10.23 -0.25 1.77
C ALA A 86 10.58 0.35 0.40
N ARG A 87 9.67 1.15 -0.15
CA ARG A 87 9.81 1.78 -1.46
C ARG A 87 10.18 3.25 -1.32
N ASN A 88 11.25 3.65 -1.99
CA ASN A 88 11.61 5.06 -2.13
C ASN A 88 11.26 5.51 -3.53
N ASP A 89 10.58 6.65 -3.67
CA ASP A 89 10.30 7.21 -4.98
C ASP A 89 10.35 8.74 -4.98
N THR A 90 10.32 9.34 -6.16
CA THR A 90 10.20 10.78 -6.37
C THR A 90 9.05 11.05 -7.35
N ILE A 91 7.95 11.56 -6.82
CA ILE A 91 6.77 11.89 -7.61
C ILE A 91 6.76 13.37 -8.00
N ARG A 92 6.14 13.69 -9.13
CA ARG A 92 5.85 15.08 -9.51
C ARG A 92 4.38 15.35 -9.22
N ALA A 93 4.10 16.16 -8.20
CA ALA A 93 2.73 16.51 -7.86
C ALA A 93 2.04 17.20 -9.05
N LYS A 94 0.83 16.77 -9.40
CA LYS A 94 0.12 17.20 -10.62
C LYS A 94 -0.04 18.72 -10.75
N HIS A 95 -0.20 19.40 -9.61
CA HIS A 95 -0.41 20.84 -9.52
C HIS A 95 0.83 21.64 -9.09
N SER A 96 2.00 21.01 -8.98
CA SER A 96 3.25 21.67 -8.60
C SER A 96 4.39 21.35 -9.56
N GLN A 97 5.27 22.33 -9.76
CA GLN A 97 6.53 22.12 -10.47
C GLN A 97 7.61 21.45 -9.58
N THR A 98 7.26 21.10 -8.34
CA THR A 98 8.17 20.49 -7.37
C THR A 98 8.07 18.97 -7.39
N TYR A 99 9.23 18.33 -7.28
CA TYR A 99 9.33 16.90 -7.00
C TYR A 99 9.22 16.65 -5.50
N GLU A 100 8.40 15.68 -5.12
CA GLU A 100 8.23 15.21 -3.75
C GLU A 100 8.91 13.85 -3.60
N ARG A 101 9.67 13.66 -2.53
CA ARG A 101 10.25 12.36 -2.20
C ARG A 101 9.27 11.61 -1.30
N CYS A 102 8.95 10.39 -1.70
CA CYS A 102 8.07 9.53 -0.94
C CYS A 102 8.85 8.33 -0.38
N HIS A 103 8.54 7.98 0.85
CA HIS A 103 9.14 6.85 1.57
C HIS A 103 8.03 5.91 2.03
N TRP A 104 7.64 4.98 1.18
CA TRP A 104 6.53 4.07 1.44
C TRP A 104 7.02 2.82 2.18
N LEU A 105 6.22 2.39 3.14
CA LEU A 105 6.21 1.02 3.60
C LEU A 105 4.91 0.39 3.08
N ILE A 106 5.05 -0.72 2.37
CA ILE A 106 3.97 -1.36 1.63
C ILE A 106 3.85 -2.79 2.12
N ALA A 107 2.66 -3.15 2.62
CA ALA A 107 2.29 -4.55 2.83
C ALA A 107 1.34 -4.96 1.72
N THR A 108 1.64 -6.08 1.04
CA THR A 108 0.73 -6.71 0.10
C THR A 108 0.25 -8.03 0.69
N VAL A 109 -1.02 -8.33 0.47
CA VAL A 109 -1.65 -9.58 0.91
C VAL A 109 -2.45 -10.15 -0.25
N ASP A 110 -2.20 -11.40 -0.59
CA ASP A 110 -3.00 -12.11 -1.59
C ASP A 110 -4.34 -12.50 -0.98
N LEU A 111 -5.42 -12.08 -1.62
CA LEU A 111 -6.76 -12.41 -1.16
C LEU A 111 -7.14 -13.79 -1.69
N HIS A 112 -7.84 -14.58 -0.88
CA HIS A 112 -8.29 -15.92 -1.25
C HIS A 112 -9.70 -15.94 -1.85
N THR A 113 -10.34 -14.78 -2.01
CA THR A 113 -11.61 -14.65 -2.70
C THR A 113 -11.55 -15.27 -4.10
N ARG A 114 -12.63 -15.98 -4.46
CA ARG A 114 -12.81 -16.54 -5.80
C ARG A 114 -13.42 -15.56 -6.80
N TYR A 115 -13.90 -14.42 -6.31
CA TYR A 115 -14.45 -13.35 -7.13
C TYR A 115 -13.34 -12.37 -7.48
N GLU A 116 -13.34 -11.90 -8.72
CA GLU A 116 -12.53 -10.77 -9.13
C GLU A 116 -13.07 -9.51 -8.44
N LEU A 117 -12.24 -8.85 -7.64
CA LEU A 117 -12.64 -7.60 -6.99
C LEU A 117 -12.42 -6.43 -7.95
N PRO A 118 -13.33 -5.44 -7.97
CA PRO A 118 -13.11 -4.24 -8.76
C PRO A 118 -11.86 -3.51 -8.28
N HIS A 119 -11.12 -2.88 -9.19
CA HIS A 119 -10.02 -2.00 -8.81
C HIS A 119 -10.55 -0.77 -8.09
N PHE A 120 -10.13 -0.58 -6.83
CA PHE A 120 -10.46 0.62 -6.07
C PHE A 120 -9.35 1.00 -5.09
N TYR A 121 -9.37 2.26 -4.70
CA TYR A 121 -8.39 2.86 -3.81
C TYR A 121 -9.09 3.68 -2.73
N ILE A 122 -8.69 3.51 -1.47
CA ILE A 122 -9.13 4.33 -0.34
C ILE A 122 -7.94 5.19 0.08
N GLY A 123 -7.99 6.45 -0.34
CA GLY A 123 -6.92 7.40 -0.11
C GLY A 123 -7.15 8.23 1.15
N HIS A 124 -6.17 8.27 2.04
CA HIS A 124 -6.17 9.24 3.12
C HIS A 124 -5.88 10.65 2.57
N GLY A 125 -6.57 11.68 3.07
CA GLY A 125 -6.49 13.05 2.56
C GLY A 125 -5.09 13.65 2.59
N SER A 126 -4.25 13.23 3.56
CA SER A 126 -2.83 13.65 3.61
C SER A 126 -1.97 13.12 2.46
N ARG A 127 -2.47 12.17 1.65
CA ARG A 127 -1.77 11.51 0.53
C ARG A 127 -2.42 11.76 -0.82
N ARG A 128 -3.26 12.79 -0.91
CA ARG A 128 -3.95 13.15 -2.15
C ARG A 128 -2.96 13.45 -3.31
N SER A 129 -1.84 14.12 -3.04
CA SER A 129 -0.82 14.42 -4.07
C SER A 129 -0.20 13.16 -4.66
N ALA A 130 0.04 12.13 -3.84
CA ALA A 130 0.57 10.84 -4.28
C ALA A 130 -0.44 10.10 -5.14
N PHE A 131 -1.70 10.05 -4.72
CA PHE A 131 -2.78 9.47 -5.52
C PHE A 131 -2.91 10.16 -6.90
N GLU A 132 -2.97 11.49 -6.93
CA GLU A 132 -3.14 12.28 -8.17
C GLU A 132 -1.94 12.16 -9.13
N ALA A 133 -0.76 11.78 -8.63
CA ALA A 133 0.42 11.54 -9.44
C ALA A 133 0.43 10.14 -10.07
N SER A 134 -0.29 9.19 -9.47
CA SER A 134 -0.28 7.77 -9.86
C SER A 134 -1.47 7.34 -10.70
N PHE A 135 -2.66 7.90 -10.46
CA PHE A 135 -3.89 7.47 -11.14
C PHE A 135 -4.48 8.55 -12.03
N GLU A 136 -4.72 8.19 -13.28
CA GLU A 136 -5.47 9.02 -14.24
C GLU A 136 -6.91 8.55 -14.43
N GLN A 137 -7.21 7.27 -14.14
CA GLN A 137 -8.49 6.63 -14.49
C GLN A 137 -9.48 6.50 -13.34
N LEU A 138 -9.00 6.39 -12.09
CA LEU A 138 -9.88 6.27 -10.92
C LEU A 138 -10.45 7.64 -10.53
N ILE A 139 -11.76 7.70 -10.32
CA ILE A 139 -12.46 8.93 -9.92
C ILE A 139 -12.99 8.79 -8.48
N PRO A 140 -13.15 9.90 -7.75
CA PRO A 140 -13.77 9.85 -6.43
C PRO A 140 -15.22 9.37 -6.55
N LEU A 141 -15.58 8.37 -5.76
CA LEU A 141 -16.90 7.79 -5.71
C LEU A 141 -17.75 8.45 -4.62
N GLN A 142 -19.05 8.59 -4.89
CA GLN A 142 -20.01 8.92 -3.85
C GLN A 142 -20.37 7.63 -3.11
N ILE A 143 -20.34 7.69 -1.78
CA ILE A 143 -20.72 6.60 -0.87
C ILE A 143 -21.87 7.06 0.02
N GLY A 144 -22.64 6.12 0.57
CA GLY A 144 -23.78 6.41 1.44
C GLY A 144 -25.12 5.91 0.90
N THR A 145 -25.13 5.16 -0.20
CA THR A 145 -26.31 4.48 -0.76
C THR A 145 -26.81 3.39 0.18
N PHE A 146 -25.90 2.61 0.78
CA PHE A 146 -26.25 1.44 1.60
C PHE A 146 -26.24 1.72 3.11
N GLY A 147 -25.83 2.92 3.54
CA GLY A 147 -25.89 3.31 4.94
C GLY A 147 -25.05 4.53 5.28
N THR A 148 -25.22 5.04 6.50
CA THR A 148 -24.46 6.21 6.99
C THR A 148 -23.04 5.83 7.36
N TYR A 149 -22.06 6.47 6.72
CA TYR A 149 -20.64 6.30 7.03
C TYR A 149 -20.22 7.11 8.26
N PRO A 150 -19.23 6.64 9.04
CA PRO A 150 -18.67 7.42 10.13
C PRO A 150 -18.06 8.73 9.63
N HIS A 151 -18.32 9.83 10.35
CA HIS A 151 -17.79 11.15 9.99
C HIS A 151 -16.27 11.15 9.85
N ASP A 152 -15.56 10.48 10.77
CA ASP A 152 -14.10 10.39 10.73
C ASP A 152 -13.58 9.68 9.49
N PHE A 153 -14.36 8.76 8.90
CA PHE A 153 -14.01 8.16 7.63
C PHE A 153 -14.20 9.17 6.49
N THR A 154 -15.39 9.74 6.35
CA THR A 154 -15.73 10.63 5.23
C THR A 154 -14.94 11.94 5.22
N SER A 155 -14.44 12.38 6.38
CA SER A 155 -13.63 13.61 6.49
C SER A 155 -12.14 13.38 6.28
N ASN A 156 -11.64 12.15 6.43
CA ASN A 156 -10.20 11.84 6.28
C ASN A 156 -9.88 10.97 5.07
N TYR A 157 -10.87 10.28 4.50
CA TYR A 157 -10.67 9.35 3.40
C TYR A 157 -11.57 9.69 2.21
N THR A 158 -11.10 9.32 1.03
CA THR A 158 -11.88 9.34 -0.21
C THR A 158 -11.75 7.98 -0.87
N VAL A 159 -12.88 7.41 -1.28
CA VAL A 159 -12.92 6.16 -2.05
C VAL A 159 -12.86 6.54 -3.53
N TYR A 160 -11.95 5.91 -4.27
CA TYR A 160 -11.75 6.09 -5.69
C TYR A 160 -11.95 4.76 -6.41
N GLY A 161 -12.56 4.79 -7.58
CA GLY A 161 -12.85 3.60 -8.38
C GLY A 161 -13.40 3.98 -9.75
N MET A 162 -13.79 2.98 -10.53
CA MET A 162 -14.61 3.21 -11.73
C MET A 162 -16.07 3.46 -11.34
N ALA A 163 -16.73 4.40 -12.03
CA ALA A 163 -18.13 4.72 -11.78
C ALA A 163 -19.06 3.50 -11.92
N SER A 164 -18.75 2.60 -12.87
CA SER A 164 -19.51 1.36 -13.09
C SER A 164 -19.47 0.38 -11.92
N HIS A 165 -18.44 0.47 -11.06
CA HIS A 165 -18.26 -0.41 -9.90
C HIS A 165 -18.63 0.26 -8.58
N ALA A 166 -19.22 1.47 -8.59
CA ALA A 166 -19.45 2.24 -7.37
C ALA A 166 -20.28 1.49 -6.31
N LEU A 167 -21.39 0.87 -6.73
CA LEU A 167 -22.25 0.10 -5.82
C LEU A 167 -21.56 -1.17 -5.30
N GLU A 168 -20.79 -1.85 -6.14
CA GLU A 168 -20.05 -3.05 -5.74
C GLU A 168 -18.96 -2.70 -4.73
N ILE A 169 -18.20 -1.63 -4.97
CA ILE A 169 -17.19 -1.11 -4.04
C ILE A 169 -17.83 -0.71 -2.71
N GLU A 170 -19.01 -0.07 -2.74
CA GLU A 170 -19.72 0.32 -1.51
C GLU A 170 -20.19 -0.90 -0.69
N GLN A 171 -20.56 -2.00 -1.35
CA GLN A 171 -20.90 -3.27 -0.69
C GLN A 171 -19.68 -3.95 -0.05
N ILE A 172 -18.47 -3.67 -0.53
CA ILE A 172 -17.23 -4.17 0.06
C ILE A 172 -16.84 -3.29 1.26
N ILE A 173 -16.90 -1.96 1.08
CA ILE A 173 -16.52 -0.98 2.10
C ILE A 173 -17.75 -0.50 2.85
N VAL A 174 -18.47 -1.43 3.49
CA VAL A 174 -19.65 -1.10 4.30
C VAL A 174 -19.28 -0.20 5.51
N PRO A 175 -20.24 0.52 6.11
CA PRO A 175 -19.97 1.45 7.21
C PRO A 175 -19.17 0.87 8.39
N GLY A 176 -19.36 -0.42 8.70
CA GLY A 176 -18.57 -1.12 9.72
C GLY A 176 -17.08 -1.22 9.38
N VAL A 177 -16.76 -1.60 8.13
CA VAL A 177 -15.38 -1.68 7.63
C VAL A 177 -14.76 -0.28 7.61
N ALA A 178 -15.50 0.71 7.12
CA ALA A 178 -15.08 2.11 7.10
C ALA A 178 -14.76 2.65 8.51
N GLY A 179 -15.52 2.24 9.54
CA GLY A 179 -15.27 2.60 10.93
C GLY A 179 -13.96 2.03 11.47
N VAL A 180 -13.62 0.79 11.11
CA VAL A 180 -12.33 0.20 11.50
C VAL A 180 -11.18 0.87 10.75
N ILE A 181 -11.34 1.17 9.45
CA ILE A 181 -10.34 1.92 8.68
C ILE A 181 -10.07 3.28 9.33
N ALA A 182 -11.11 4.06 9.64
CA ALA A 182 -10.95 5.38 10.23
C ALA A 182 -10.22 5.34 11.59
N SER A 183 -10.48 4.32 12.41
CA SER A 183 -9.91 4.20 13.75
C SER A 183 -8.51 3.59 13.79
N HIS A 184 -8.25 2.55 12.99
CA HIS A 184 -7.02 1.73 13.09
C HIS A 184 -5.99 2.03 12.00
N PHE A 185 -6.41 2.54 10.83
CA PHE A 185 -5.56 2.68 9.65
C PHE A 185 -5.03 4.10 9.48
N ARG A 186 -4.94 4.90 10.56
CA ARG A 186 -4.58 6.33 10.50
C ARG A 186 -3.41 6.61 9.55
N SER A 187 -3.66 7.47 8.56
CA SER A 187 -2.70 7.88 7.52
C SER A 187 -2.25 6.79 6.54
N ALA A 188 -2.83 5.60 6.60
CA ALA A 188 -2.63 4.57 5.59
C ALA A 188 -3.54 4.81 4.39
N SER A 189 -3.13 4.33 3.22
CA SER A 189 -4.00 4.22 2.06
C SER A 189 -4.11 2.76 1.65
N ILE A 190 -5.24 2.39 1.07
CA ILE A 190 -5.58 1.01 0.74
C ILE A 190 -5.85 0.92 -0.76
N GLU A 191 -5.40 -0.13 -1.40
CA GLU A 191 -5.73 -0.45 -2.80
C GLU A 191 -6.08 -1.92 -2.91
N ILE A 192 -7.10 -2.21 -3.70
CA ILE A 192 -7.43 -3.58 -4.12
C ILE A 192 -7.28 -3.62 -5.64
N GLU A 193 -6.39 -4.46 -6.15
CA GLU A 193 -6.17 -4.68 -7.59
C GLU A 193 -5.66 -6.11 -7.79
N ASP A 194 -6.14 -6.80 -8.83
CA ASP A 194 -5.75 -8.19 -9.15
C ASP A 194 -5.84 -9.16 -7.96
N ASN A 195 -6.92 -9.07 -7.17
CA ASN A 195 -7.12 -9.82 -5.92
C ASN A 195 -5.96 -9.71 -4.91
N CYS A 196 -5.20 -8.62 -5.00
CA CYS A 196 -4.19 -8.26 -4.03
C CYS A 196 -4.67 -7.05 -3.24
N LEU A 197 -4.58 -7.14 -1.92
CA LEU A 197 -4.69 -5.99 -1.03
C LEU A 197 -3.31 -5.34 -0.88
N TYR A 198 -3.22 -4.05 -1.12
CA TYR A 198 -2.06 -3.22 -0.81
C TYR A 198 -2.42 -2.24 0.30
N LEU A 199 -1.56 -2.17 1.31
CA LEU A 199 -1.65 -1.20 2.39
C LEU A 199 -0.38 -0.34 2.42
N TYR A 200 -0.56 0.97 2.24
CA TYR A 200 0.51 1.94 2.12
C TYR A 200 0.56 2.83 3.36
N ILE A 201 1.74 3.01 3.95
CA ILE A 201 2.01 4.11 4.87
C ILE A 201 3.29 4.82 4.47
N GLU A 202 3.42 6.11 4.78
CA GLU A 202 4.70 6.79 4.64
C GLU A 202 5.52 6.60 5.92
N SER A 203 6.67 5.95 5.78
CA SER A 203 7.63 5.77 6.87
C SER A 203 9.03 5.52 6.34
N GLN A 204 9.93 6.51 6.50
CA GLN A 204 11.33 6.37 6.12
C GLN A 204 12.10 5.43 7.06
N HIS A 205 11.74 5.42 8.34
CA HIS A 205 12.42 4.67 9.39
C HIS A 205 11.37 4.00 10.31
N PRO A 206 10.71 2.93 9.85
CA PRO A 206 9.65 2.29 10.62
C PRO A 206 10.18 1.67 11.92
N SER A 207 9.43 1.82 13.01
CA SER A 207 9.61 1.05 14.23
C SER A 207 8.96 -0.32 14.10
N GLU A 208 9.27 -1.24 15.02
CA GLU A 208 8.63 -2.55 15.07
C GLU A 208 7.11 -2.44 15.30
N GLU A 209 6.66 -1.51 16.16
CA GLU A 209 5.24 -1.23 16.39
C GLU A 209 4.51 -0.81 15.10
N VAL A 210 5.14 0.02 14.28
CA VAL A 210 4.58 0.44 12.99
C VAL A 210 4.45 -0.75 12.03
N LEU A 211 5.44 -1.65 12.02
CA LEU A 211 5.44 -2.86 11.19
C LEU A 211 4.35 -3.84 11.64
N GLU A 212 4.25 -4.09 12.95
CA GLU A 212 3.20 -4.94 13.54
C GLU A 212 1.81 -4.42 13.21
N LYS A 213 1.60 -3.11 13.40
CA LYS A 213 0.31 -2.48 13.09
C LYS A 213 -0.02 -2.56 11.61
N LEU A 214 0.95 -2.33 10.72
CA LEU A 214 0.74 -2.43 9.27
C LEU A 214 0.30 -3.84 8.88
N ILE A 215 1.05 -4.86 9.29
CA ILE A 215 0.73 -6.27 8.97
C ILE A 215 -0.58 -6.70 9.61
N SER A 216 -0.82 -6.36 10.88
CA SER A 216 -2.07 -6.69 11.57
C SER A 216 -3.29 -6.07 10.87
N ASN A 217 -3.17 -4.81 10.46
CA ASN A 217 -4.24 -4.12 9.73
C ASN A 217 -4.47 -4.75 8.35
N ALA A 218 -3.40 -5.05 7.60
CA ALA A 218 -3.50 -5.69 6.28
C ALA A 218 -4.17 -7.07 6.38
N LEU A 219 -3.75 -7.90 7.33
CA LEU A 219 -4.33 -9.23 7.55
C LEU A 219 -5.78 -9.16 8.03
N TRP A 220 -6.11 -8.22 8.92
CA TRP A 220 -7.50 -8.02 9.35
C TRP A 220 -8.41 -7.65 8.17
N LEU A 221 -7.94 -6.76 7.28
CA LEU A 221 -8.73 -6.35 6.14
C LEU A 221 -8.86 -7.48 5.11
N ALA A 222 -7.78 -8.22 4.82
CA ALA A 222 -7.83 -9.39 3.95
C ALA A 222 -8.85 -10.43 4.46
N ASP A 223 -8.79 -10.77 5.75
CA ASP A 223 -9.72 -11.69 6.41
C ASP A 223 -11.17 -11.19 6.36
N THR A 224 -11.37 -9.89 6.54
CA THR A 224 -12.69 -9.25 6.45
C THR A 224 -13.25 -9.35 5.04
N LEU A 225 -12.43 -9.11 4.00
CA LEU A 225 -12.84 -9.19 2.60
C LEU A 225 -13.20 -10.63 2.21
N ASP A 226 -12.32 -11.57 2.51
CA ASP A 226 -12.55 -12.98 2.17
C ASP A 226 -13.76 -13.55 2.92
N THR A 227 -13.94 -13.19 4.19
CA THR A 227 -15.11 -13.62 4.99
C THR A 227 -16.40 -12.98 4.51
N ALA A 228 -16.40 -11.70 4.15
CA ALA A 228 -17.60 -11.03 3.64
C ALA A 228 -18.05 -11.58 2.29
N LEU A 229 -17.12 -12.10 1.49
CA LEU A 229 -17.38 -12.65 0.16
C LEU A 229 -17.63 -14.17 0.16
N ALA A 230 -17.24 -14.89 1.22
CA ALA A 230 -17.47 -16.33 1.35
C ALA A 230 -18.97 -16.75 1.34
N PRO A 231 -19.92 -16.02 1.98
CA PRO A 231 -21.35 -16.39 1.98
C PRO A 231 -22.03 -16.32 0.60
N ARG A 232 -21.45 -15.62 -0.39
CA ARG A 232 -21.99 -15.58 -1.76
C ARG A 232 -21.89 -16.94 -2.49
N LEU A 233 -21.24 -17.94 -1.88
CA LEU A 233 -21.07 -19.29 -2.41
C LEU A 233 -22.29 -20.20 -2.24
N ASP A 234 -23.13 -19.97 -1.22
CA ASP A 234 -24.26 -20.87 -0.90
C ASP A 234 -25.59 -20.48 -1.59
N GLU A 235 -25.65 -19.33 -2.27
CA GLU A 235 -26.85 -18.84 -2.95
C GLU A 235 -26.84 -19.04 -4.48
N SER A 236 -25.92 -19.83 -5.02
CA SER A 236 -26.01 -20.28 -6.42
C SER A 236 -26.98 -21.47 -6.50
N PRO A 237 -28.20 -21.34 -7.04
CA PRO A 237 -29.05 -22.50 -7.26
C PRO A 237 -28.33 -23.48 -8.19
N SER A 238 -28.17 -24.72 -7.73
CA SER A 238 -27.65 -25.80 -8.56
C SER A 238 -28.45 -25.85 -9.87
N PRO A 239 -27.81 -25.80 -11.05
CA PRO A 239 -28.49 -25.95 -12.34
C PRO A 239 -29.09 -27.36 -12.53
N TYR A 240 -28.94 -28.25 -11.55
CA TYR A 240 -29.47 -29.61 -11.53
C TYR A 240 -30.52 -29.85 -10.43
N ALA A 241 -31.03 -28.80 -9.79
CA ALA A 241 -32.18 -28.91 -8.89
C ALA A 241 -33.49 -28.63 -9.67
N ALA A 242 -33.87 -29.56 -10.54
CA ALA A 242 -35.20 -29.70 -11.13
C ALA A 242 -35.56 -31.18 -11.27
#